data_AF-A0A929S8L0-F1
#
_entry.id   AF-A0A929S8L0-F1
#
_cell.length_a   1.000
_cell.length_b   1.000
_cell.length_c   1.000
_cell.angle_alpha   90.00
_cell.angle_beta   90.00
_cell.angle_gamma   90.00
#
_symmetry.space_group_name_H-M   'P 1'
#
loop_
_entity.id
_entity.type
_entity.pdbx_description
1 polymer ?
#
loop_
_entity_poly.entity_id
_entity_poly.type
_entity_poly.pdbx_seq_one_letter_code
_entity_poly.pdbx_strand_id
1 'polypeptide(L)'
;MTILLLYFLWYGKPSSKFEFTKSTELLGAVDISSVIVPQEVLISKGGNDFVQSPQNRSILWNDYILTEIKKACMAGSMVTEEITKEQYEKVTADNSVIARFSYTMPFEGFCKMFEIKEFQGVDKIEPFSEIGFSMSSPESLFVSDALKDKYYRLIGNFKTDLPQRLKNIANEEEYPTYYKLSTLTGTESKYDVFVPIDAPKALPELSLSRGLSETTEREHDKIAERYFGNSFDFVRKVKENDGTLVYMYGYGKITLTIDPALDILEYKSDSSQTVSQTEFQALSTALLFAGQKQCFQTASGERIPTVLKSITPINETTPSENKKMGYRFEFTMLANGHEIFSYKQPEIVIEVTNGGVTYFSKTLSSKFTQSSSKFKETIQPIDIIVENHELLAVALAEKGKESKNSFDDVTHEIKSMQYGYLRHENILLPVWEIGLSTNVVLYFDPFTGKEVE
;
A
#
# COMPACT_ATOMS: atom_id res chain seq x y z
N MET A 1 -29.77 51.09 -16.85
CA MET A 1 -30.30 49.74 -16.59
C MET A 1 -29.13 48.76 -16.64
N THR A 2 -28.26 48.77 -15.64
CA THR A 2 -26.99 48.01 -15.67
C THR A 2 -26.50 47.57 -14.29
N ILE A 3 -27.23 47.93 -13.21
CA ILE A 3 -26.86 47.60 -11.83
C ILE A 3 -27.65 46.38 -11.30
N LEU A 4 -28.76 46.00 -11.93
CA LEU A 4 -29.60 44.87 -11.49
C LEU A 4 -29.13 43.49 -11.99
N LEU A 5 -28.26 43.43 -13.02
CA LEU A 5 -27.75 42.15 -13.54
C LEU A 5 -26.59 41.60 -12.69
N LEU A 6 -25.83 42.47 -11.99
CA LEU A 6 -24.71 42.03 -11.14
C LEU A 6 -25.18 41.37 -9.84
N TYR A 7 -26.35 41.74 -9.32
CA TYR A 7 -26.87 41.20 -8.05
C TYR A 7 -27.35 39.74 -8.18
N PHE A 8 -27.80 39.33 -9.38
CA PHE A 8 -28.20 37.93 -9.65
C PHE A 8 -27.00 36.98 -9.77
N LEU A 9 -25.81 37.47 -10.11
CA LEU A 9 -24.59 36.66 -10.23
C LEU A 9 -23.90 36.40 -8.88
N TRP A 10 -24.21 37.17 -7.83
CA TRP A 10 -23.51 37.09 -6.53
C TRP A 10 -24.35 36.50 -5.39
N TYR A 11 -25.67 36.34 -5.55
CA TYR A 11 -26.54 35.74 -4.53
C TYR A 11 -27.41 34.57 -5.04
N GLY A 12 -27.00 33.95 -6.16
CA GLY A 12 -27.56 32.68 -6.60
C GLY A 12 -27.12 31.55 -5.68
N LYS A 13 -28.03 31.07 -4.83
CA LYS A 13 -27.90 29.75 -4.18
C LYS A 13 -27.32 28.74 -5.20
N PRO A 14 -26.40 27.84 -4.81
CA PRO A 14 -26.02 26.73 -5.68
C PRO A 14 -27.19 25.72 -5.72
N SER A 15 -28.26 26.09 -6.41
CA SER A 15 -29.33 25.20 -6.84
C SER A 15 -29.14 24.91 -8.33
N SER A 16 -27.97 24.41 -8.68
CA SER A 16 -27.82 23.52 -9.83
C SER A 16 -27.32 22.22 -9.26
N LYS A 17 -28.24 21.25 -9.16
CA LYS A 17 -27.88 19.84 -9.06
C LYS A 17 -26.77 19.61 -10.08
N PHE A 18 -25.58 19.29 -9.60
CA PHE A 18 -24.55 18.71 -10.43
C PHE A 18 -25.14 17.43 -11.01
N GLU A 19 -25.56 17.47 -12.27
CA GLU A 19 -25.66 16.26 -13.07
C GLU A 19 -24.22 15.84 -13.36
N PHE A 20 -23.65 15.04 -12.45
CA PHE A 20 -22.72 14.03 -12.91
C PHE A 20 -23.46 13.28 -14.01
N THR A 21 -22.89 13.28 -15.20
CA THR A 21 -23.31 12.47 -16.33
C THR A 21 -23.73 11.09 -15.82
N LYS A 22 -25.05 10.85 -15.76
CA LYS A 22 -25.57 9.50 -15.81
C LYS A 22 -25.14 8.93 -17.17
N SER A 23 -24.63 7.70 -17.12
CA SER A 23 -24.29 6.86 -18.28
C SER A 23 -23.23 7.41 -19.24
N THR A 24 -22.01 7.58 -18.75
CA THR A 24 -20.85 7.02 -19.46
C THR A 24 -20.39 5.86 -18.60
N GLU A 25 -20.16 4.69 -19.21
CA GLU A 25 -19.74 3.47 -18.53
C GLU A 25 -18.58 3.74 -17.55
N LEU A 26 -18.39 2.85 -16.56
CA LEU A 26 -17.28 2.77 -15.61
C LEU A 26 -15.86 2.66 -16.26
N LEU A 27 -15.67 3.24 -17.44
CA LEU A 27 -14.41 3.41 -18.15
C LEU A 27 -13.48 4.31 -17.34
N GLY A 28 -12.71 3.69 -16.45
CA GLY A 28 -11.62 4.33 -15.74
C GLY A 28 -11.45 3.87 -14.31
N ALA A 29 -12.48 3.35 -13.64
CA ALA A 29 -12.37 2.96 -12.22
C ALA A 29 -11.27 1.89 -12.03
N VAL A 30 -10.35 2.14 -11.11
CA VAL A 30 -9.34 1.14 -10.76
C VAL A 30 -10.03 0.04 -9.95
N ASP A 31 -9.87 -1.20 -10.39
CA ASP A 31 -10.41 -2.35 -9.66
C ASP A 31 -9.72 -2.46 -8.29
N ILE A 32 -10.53 -2.50 -7.24
CA ILE A 32 -10.06 -2.58 -5.86
C ILE A 32 -9.29 -3.88 -5.59
N SER A 33 -9.64 -4.98 -6.26
CA SER A 33 -8.93 -6.26 -6.12
C SER A 33 -7.49 -6.21 -6.65
N SER A 34 -7.23 -5.27 -7.57
CA SER A 34 -5.88 -5.05 -8.11
C SER A 34 -4.98 -4.21 -7.18
N VAL A 35 -5.56 -3.60 -6.14
CA VAL A 35 -4.87 -2.64 -5.27
C VAL A 35 -4.82 -3.12 -3.82
N ILE A 36 -5.88 -3.77 -3.32
CA ILE A 36 -5.88 -4.48 -2.03
C ILE A 36 -5.20 -5.84 -2.25
N VAL A 37 -3.89 -5.83 -2.10
CA VAL A 37 -3.03 -7.01 -2.16
C VAL A 37 -2.25 -7.08 -0.84
N PRO A 38 -2.11 -8.27 -0.23
CA PRO A 38 -1.29 -8.42 0.97
C PRO A 38 0.17 -8.05 0.67
N GLN A 39 0.84 -7.51 1.68
CA GLN A 39 2.27 -7.23 1.62
C GLN A 39 3.05 -8.54 1.42
N GLU A 40 2.65 -9.59 2.14
CA GLU A 40 3.27 -10.91 2.11
C GLU A 40 2.21 -12.03 1.96
N VAL A 41 2.58 -13.08 1.24
CA VAL A 41 1.85 -14.36 1.24
C VAL A 41 2.81 -15.42 1.73
N LEU A 42 2.60 -15.87 2.96
CA LEU A 42 3.41 -16.87 3.63
C LEU A 42 2.81 -18.26 3.38
N ILE A 43 3.55 -19.13 2.69
CA ILE A 43 3.19 -20.53 2.53
C ILE A 43 4.11 -21.33 3.45
N SER A 44 3.57 -21.87 4.54
CA SER A 44 4.31 -22.73 5.46
C SER A 44 4.40 -24.15 4.89
N LYS A 45 5.61 -24.70 4.83
CA LYS A 45 5.86 -26.10 4.48
C LYS A 45 5.73 -27.03 5.70
N GLY A 46 5.53 -26.47 6.90
CA GLY A 46 5.60 -27.15 8.19
C GLY A 46 7.01 -27.03 8.80
N GLY A 47 7.11 -27.00 10.13
CA GLY A 47 8.40 -27.00 10.82
C GLY A 47 9.14 -25.66 10.83
N ASN A 48 8.41 -24.53 10.72
CA ASN A 48 8.93 -23.16 10.59
C ASN A 48 9.61 -22.83 9.25
N ASP A 49 9.44 -23.68 8.24
CA ASP A 49 9.89 -23.42 6.88
C ASP A 49 8.80 -22.67 6.11
N PHE A 50 9.07 -21.44 5.68
CA PHE A 50 8.12 -20.64 4.89
C PHE A 50 8.66 -20.38 3.50
N VAL A 51 7.78 -20.24 2.51
CA VAL A 51 8.14 -19.78 1.18
C VAL A 51 7.26 -18.62 0.77
N GLN A 52 7.85 -17.72 -0.01
CA GLN A 52 7.19 -16.51 -0.50
C GLN A 52 7.58 -16.25 -1.95
N SER A 53 6.70 -15.58 -2.70
CA SER A 53 7.04 -15.02 -4.01
C SER A 53 6.47 -13.61 -4.14
N PRO A 54 7.29 -12.57 -3.90
CA PRO A 54 6.86 -11.18 -4.06
C PRO A 54 6.32 -10.89 -5.47
N GLN A 55 6.87 -11.54 -6.49
CA GLN A 55 6.46 -11.37 -7.89
C GLN A 55 5.07 -11.96 -8.18
N ASN A 56 4.74 -13.07 -7.53
CA ASN A 56 3.47 -13.76 -7.72
C ASN A 56 2.43 -13.43 -6.64
N ARG A 57 2.72 -12.54 -5.69
CA ARG A 57 1.83 -12.27 -4.54
C ARG A 57 0.41 -11.89 -4.96
N SER A 58 0.26 -11.05 -5.99
CA SER A 58 -1.07 -10.63 -6.49
C SER A 58 -1.85 -11.80 -7.08
N ILE A 59 -1.17 -12.72 -7.77
CA ILE A 59 -1.78 -13.93 -8.35
C ILE A 59 -2.18 -14.89 -7.22
N LEU A 60 -1.26 -15.17 -6.29
CA LEU A 60 -1.54 -16.03 -5.13
C LEU A 60 -2.72 -15.51 -4.31
N TRP A 61 -2.80 -14.20 -4.12
CA TRP A 61 -3.90 -13.56 -3.43
C TRP A 61 -5.23 -13.66 -4.20
N ASN A 62 -5.29 -13.06 -5.39
CA ASN A 62 -6.55 -12.88 -6.12
C ASN A 62 -7.10 -14.20 -6.66
N ASP A 63 -6.25 -15.01 -7.27
CA ASP A 63 -6.69 -16.19 -8.01
C ASP A 63 -6.91 -17.40 -7.09
N TYR A 64 -6.17 -17.47 -5.98
CA TYR A 64 -6.20 -18.62 -5.07
C TYR A 64 -6.83 -18.28 -3.72
N ILE A 65 -6.20 -17.44 -2.89
CA ILE A 65 -6.61 -17.23 -1.50
C ILE A 65 -7.98 -16.57 -1.41
N LEU A 66 -8.17 -15.44 -2.11
CA LEU A 66 -9.44 -14.70 -2.12
C LEU A 66 -10.58 -15.53 -2.70
N THR A 67 -10.30 -16.26 -3.79
CA THR A 67 -11.26 -17.20 -4.39
C THR A 67 -11.69 -18.28 -3.40
N GLU A 68 -10.75 -18.82 -2.61
CA GLU A 68 -11.04 -19.85 -1.63
C GLU A 68 -11.82 -19.30 -0.43
N ILE A 69 -11.49 -18.08 0.04
CA ILE A 69 -12.28 -17.38 1.08
C ILE A 69 -13.73 -17.22 0.62
N LYS A 70 -13.94 -16.76 -0.62
CA LYS A 70 -15.30 -16.61 -1.19
C LYS A 70 -16.06 -17.94 -1.17
N LYS A 71 -15.42 -19.05 -1.59
CA LYS A 71 -16.04 -20.38 -1.57
C LYS A 71 -16.36 -20.85 -0.15
N ALA A 72 -15.43 -20.70 0.79
CA ALA A 72 -15.59 -21.10 2.17
C ALA A 72 -16.81 -20.40 2.81
N CYS A 73 -16.94 -19.08 2.60
CA CYS A 73 -18.06 -18.28 3.12
C CYS A 73 -19.38 -18.53 2.39
N MET A 74 -19.36 -19.03 1.15
CA MET A 74 -20.59 -19.44 0.45
C MET A 74 -21.14 -20.80 0.91
N ALA A 75 -20.29 -21.68 1.46
CA ALA A 75 -20.62 -23.09 1.74
C ALA A 75 -21.61 -23.32 2.91
N GLY A 76 -21.95 -22.29 3.68
CA GLY A 76 -22.92 -22.40 4.77
C GLY A 76 -22.75 -21.33 5.85
N SER A 77 -23.37 -21.56 7.01
CA SER A 77 -23.11 -20.76 8.21
C SER A 77 -21.71 -21.03 8.74
N MET A 78 -20.97 -19.99 9.10
CA MET A 78 -19.74 -20.09 9.87
C MET A 78 -19.99 -19.85 11.37
N VAL A 79 -19.21 -20.52 12.21
CA VAL A 79 -19.11 -20.26 13.64
C VAL A 79 -17.79 -19.55 13.90
N THR A 80 -17.85 -18.41 14.60
CA THR A 80 -16.67 -17.61 14.95
C THR A 80 -16.26 -17.88 16.39
N GLU A 81 -15.00 -18.24 16.59
CA GLU A 81 -14.36 -18.47 17.90
C GLU A 81 -13.13 -17.56 18.02
N GLU A 82 -12.98 -16.84 19.14
CA GLU A 82 -11.73 -16.17 19.50
C GLU A 82 -10.77 -17.22 20.07
N ILE A 83 -9.55 -17.28 19.54
CA ILE A 83 -8.52 -18.24 19.96
C ILE A 83 -7.31 -17.48 20.53
N THR A 84 -6.45 -18.19 21.24
CA THR A 84 -5.19 -17.62 21.76
C THR A 84 -4.14 -17.47 20.66
N LYS A 85 -3.17 -16.56 20.88
CA LYS A 85 -1.98 -16.42 20.02
C LYS A 85 -1.27 -17.75 19.81
N GLU A 86 -1.04 -18.51 20.88
CA GLU A 86 -0.37 -19.82 20.84
C GLU A 86 -1.11 -20.83 19.95
N GLN A 87 -2.44 -20.84 20.01
CA GLN A 87 -3.26 -21.70 19.14
C GLN A 87 -3.14 -21.27 17.67
N TYR A 88 -3.17 -19.97 17.40
CA TYR A 88 -2.99 -19.42 16.05
C TYR A 88 -1.61 -19.76 15.48
N GLU A 89 -0.55 -19.47 16.23
CA GLU A 89 0.83 -19.75 15.81
C GLU A 89 1.06 -21.23 15.54
N LYS A 90 0.49 -22.11 16.36
CA LYS A 90 0.59 -23.56 16.16
C LYS A 90 -0.03 -24.01 14.84
N VAL A 91 -1.19 -23.48 14.46
CA VAL A 91 -1.85 -23.86 13.20
C VAL A 91 -1.19 -23.22 11.98
N THR A 92 -0.59 -22.04 12.12
CA THR A 92 0.12 -21.34 11.03
C THR A 92 1.58 -21.78 10.86
N ALA A 93 2.16 -22.47 11.85
CA ALA A 93 3.50 -23.06 11.74
C ALA A 93 3.49 -24.44 11.06
N ASP A 94 2.33 -25.11 11.05
CA ASP A 94 2.11 -26.32 10.22
C ASP A 94 1.87 -25.92 8.76
N ASN A 95 1.51 -26.87 7.88
CA ASN A 95 1.17 -26.61 6.48
C ASN A 95 -0.04 -25.65 6.35
N SER A 96 0.25 -24.38 6.07
CA SER A 96 -0.72 -23.29 6.02
C SER A 96 -0.37 -22.26 4.94
N VAL A 97 -1.35 -21.44 4.58
CA VAL A 97 -1.12 -20.21 3.81
C VAL A 97 -1.74 -19.03 4.53
N ILE A 98 -0.98 -17.97 4.75
CA ILE A 98 -1.43 -16.74 5.42
C ILE A 98 -1.07 -15.53 4.56
N ALA A 99 -2.07 -14.71 4.25
CA ALA A 99 -1.90 -13.40 3.62
C ALA A 99 -1.80 -12.34 4.72
N ARG A 100 -0.77 -11.48 4.65
CA ARG A 100 -0.49 -10.43 5.64
C ARG A 100 -0.51 -9.05 5.01
N PHE A 101 -1.25 -8.13 5.62
CA PHE A 101 -1.38 -6.75 5.19
C PHE A 101 -0.55 -5.82 6.10
N SER A 102 0.01 -4.75 5.54
CA SER A 102 0.72 -3.70 6.29
C SER A 102 -0.23 -2.75 7.05
N TYR A 103 -1.53 -2.96 6.92
CA TYR A 103 -2.60 -2.18 7.50
C TYR A 103 -3.73 -3.10 7.97
N THR A 104 -4.54 -2.62 8.90
CA THR A 104 -5.74 -3.33 9.36
C THR A 104 -6.95 -2.87 8.56
N MET A 105 -7.90 -3.77 8.32
CA MET A 105 -9.18 -3.45 7.67
C MET A 105 -10.36 -4.00 8.47
N PRO A 106 -11.50 -3.30 8.56
CA PRO A 106 -12.71 -3.86 9.15
C PRO A 106 -13.16 -5.12 8.38
N PHE A 107 -13.28 -6.26 9.08
CA PHE A 107 -13.59 -7.55 8.45
C PHE A 107 -14.96 -7.55 7.74
N GLU A 108 -15.99 -6.97 8.36
CA GLU A 108 -17.32 -6.80 7.74
C GLU A 108 -17.24 -5.99 6.43
N GLY A 109 -16.44 -4.91 6.43
CA GLY A 109 -16.24 -4.08 5.24
C GLY A 109 -15.51 -4.82 4.13
N PHE A 110 -14.50 -5.62 4.50
CA PHE A 110 -13.82 -6.53 3.57
C PHE A 110 -14.80 -7.54 2.94
N CYS A 111 -15.67 -8.15 3.75
CA CYS A 111 -16.66 -9.08 3.23
C CYS A 111 -17.59 -8.43 2.22
N LYS A 112 -18.15 -7.25 2.54
CA LYS A 112 -19.03 -6.50 1.62
C LYS A 112 -18.32 -6.13 0.34
N MET A 113 -17.07 -5.66 0.44
CA MET A 113 -16.28 -5.22 -0.71
C MET A 113 -16.01 -6.33 -1.70
N PHE A 114 -15.68 -7.53 -1.21
CA PHE A 114 -15.36 -8.68 -2.04
C PHE A 114 -16.55 -9.59 -2.33
N GLU A 115 -17.77 -9.13 -2.04
CA GLU A 115 -19.02 -9.87 -2.22
C GLU A 115 -19.02 -11.23 -1.50
N ILE A 116 -18.37 -11.29 -0.34
CA ILE A 116 -18.35 -12.44 0.55
C ILE A 116 -19.65 -12.43 1.36
N LYS A 117 -20.36 -13.55 1.34
CA LYS A 117 -21.63 -13.71 2.05
C LYS A 117 -21.45 -13.50 3.56
N GLU A 118 -22.27 -12.63 4.14
CA GLU A 118 -22.29 -12.40 5.59
C GLU A 118 -22.74 -13.65 6.36
N PHE A 119 -22.20 -13.83 7.56
CA PHE A 119 -22.52 -14.92 8.47
C PHE A 119 -22.60 -14.42 9.91
N GLN A 120 -23.18 -15.23 10.79
CA GLN A 120 -23.36 -14.86 12.19
C GLN A 120 -22.00 -14.73 12.91
N GLY A 121 -21.76 -13.58 13.56
CA GLY A 121 -20.53 -13.32 14.30
C GLY A 121 -19.46 -12.57 13.49
N VAL A 122 -19.74 -12.19 12.24
CA VAL A 122 -18.88 -11.31 11.43
C VAL A 122 -18.61 -9.97 12.13
N ASP A 123 -19.58 -9.47 12.89
CA ASP A 123 -19.56 -8.23 13.67
C ASP A 123 -18.67 -8.30 14.91
N LYS A 124 -18.29 -9.52 15.34
CA LYS A 124 -17.41 -9.75 16.49
C LYS A 124 -15.92 -9.74 16.12
N ILE A 125 -15.63 -9.83 14.83
CA ILE A 125 -14.26 -9.87 14.33
C ILE A 125 -13.75 -8.43 14.27
N GLU A 126 -12.75 -8.12 15.09
CA GLU A 126 -12.06 -6.83 15.04
C GLU A 126 -11.40 -6.60 13.65
N PRO A 127 -11.00 -5.36 13.31
CA PRO A 127 -10.20 -5.14 12.11
C PRO A 127 -9.02 -6.09 12.03
N PHE A 128 -8.74 -6.65 10.87
CA PHE A 128 -7.73 -7.71 10.72
C PHE A 128 -6.55 -7.25 9.86
N SER A 129 -5.38 -7.82 10.11
CA SER A 129 -4.16 -7.66 9.32
C SER A 129 -3.71 -8.97 8.67
N GLU A 130 -4.20 -10.13 9.12
CA GLU A 130 -3.84 -11.43 8.54
C GLU A 130 -5.06 -12.32 8.33
N ILE A 131 -5.02 -13.12 7.26
CA ILE A 131 -6.09 -14.07 6.91
C ILE A 131 -5.55 -15.27 6.15
N GLY A 132 -6.06 -16.47 6.44
CA GLY A 132 -5.70 -17.66 5.65
C GLY A 132 -6.13 -19.00 6.20
N PHE A 133 -5.52 -20.08 5.72
CA PHE A 133 -5.99 -21.46 5.91
C PHE A 133 -4.86 -22.37 6.39
N SER A 134 -5.21 -23.46 7.10
CA SER A 134 -4.26 -24.47 7.57
C SER A 134 -4.78 -25.89 7.32
N MET A 135 -3.90 -26.81 6.92
CA MET A 135 -4.22 -28.23 6.76
C MET A 135 -4.49 -28.95 8.09
N SER A 136 -4.04 -28.38 9.21
CA SER A 136 -4.37 -28.87 10.56
C SER A 136 -5.86 -28.67 10.90
N SER A 137 -6.57 -27.81 10.17
CA SER A 137 -8.01 -27.55 10.34
C SER A 137 -8.61 -27.12 9.00
N PRO A 138 -8.75 -28.05 8.04
CA PRO A 138 -9.14 -27.73 6.66
C PRO A 138 -10.55 -27.14 6.52
N GLU A 139 -11.38 -27.28 7.55
CA GLU A 139 -12.70 -26.67 7.68
C GLU A 139 -12.71 -25.26 8.30
N SER A 140 -11.53 -24.65 8.48
CA SER A 140 -11.37 -23.38 9.19
C SER A 140 -10.63 -22.31 8.39
N LEU A 141 -11.13 -21.08 8.51
CA LEU A 141 -10.48 -19.85 8.08
C LEU A 141 -9.94 -19.14 9.33
N PHE A 142 -8.69 -18.70 9.28
CA PHE A 142 -8.03 -18.00 10.39
C PHE A 142 -7.90 -16.53 10.06
N VAL A 143 -8.21 -15.67 11.02
CA VAL A 143 -8.18 -14.20 10.88
C VAL A 143 -7.50 -13.64 12.13
N SER A 144 -6.62 -12.66 11.99
CA SER A 144 -6.01 -11.99 13.14
C SER A 144 -5.78 -10.50 12.94
N ASP A 145 -5.86 -9.76 14.05
CA ASP A 145 -5.26 -8.44 14.21
C ASP A 145 -3.95 -8.62 14.97
N ALA A 146 -2.84 -8.79 14.25
CA ALA A 146 -1.54 -9.03 14.87
C ALA A 146 -1.07 -7.81 15.71
N LEU A 147 -1.58 -6.60 15.42
CA LEU A 147 -1.21 -5.39 16.15
C LEU A 147 -1.91 -5.29 17.51
N LYS A 148 -3.09 -5.91 17.66
CA LYS A 148 -3.87 -5.91 18.90
C LYS A 148 -3.93 -7.25 19.63
N ASP A 149 -3.17 -8.23 19.16
CA ASP A 149 -3.11 -9.57 19.78
C ASP A 149 -4.50 -10.26 19.79
N LYS A 150 -5.26 -10.09 18.68
CA LYS A 150 -6.59 -10.70 18.50
C LYS A 150 -6.56 -11.75 17.41
N TYR A 151 -7.07 -12.94 17.72
CA TYR A 151 -7.03 -14.10 16.83
C TYR A 151 -8.38 -14.79 16.80
N TYR A 152 -8.82 -15.15 15.59
CA TYR A 152 -10.12 -15.75 15.35
C TYR A 152 -9.99 -16.98 14.47
N ARG A 153 -10.81 -17.98 14.79
CA ARG A 153 -11.05 -19.17 13.98
C ARG A 153 -12.50 -19.16 13.51
N LEU A 154 -12.70 -19.22 12.21
CA LEU A 154 -14.00 -19.26 11.56
C LEU A 154 -14.21 -20.67 11.01
N ILE A 155 -15.10 -21.43 11.63
CA ILE A 155 -15.36 -22.84 11.31
C ILE A 155 -16.60 -22.91 10.42
N GLY A 156 -16.47 -23.49 9.23
CA GLY A 156 -17.57 -23.58 8.27
C GLY A 156 -17.83 -25.00 7.78
N ASN A 157 -18.89 -25.17 6.99
CA ASN A 157 -19.20 -26.43 6.31
C ASN A 157 -18.45 -26.53 4.96
N PHE A 158 -17.13 -26.44 5.01
CA PHE A 158 -16.24 -26.60 3.86
C PHE A 158 -15.02 -27.41 4.26
N LYS A 159 -14.25 -27.86 3.27
CA LYS A 159 -12.89 -28.36 3.47
C LYS A 159 -12.03 -27.84 2.34
N THR A 160 -10.89 -27.25 2.66
CA THR A 160 -9.94 -26.76 1.67
C THR A 160 -8.64 -27.56 1.73
N ASP A 161 -8.04 -27.76 0.57
CA ASP A 161 -6.68 -28.28 0.38
C ASP A 161 -5.71 -27.19 -0.10
N LEU A 162 -6.15 -25.91 -0.06
CA LEU A 162 -5.41 -24.78 -0.61
C LEU A 162 -3.95 -24.71 -0.12
N PRO A 163 -3.63 -24.86 1.18
CA PRO A 163 -2.23 -24.80 1.61
C PRO A 163 -1.36 -25.86 0.92
N GLN A 164 -1.86 -27.09 0.77
CA GLN A 164 -1.14 -28.16 0.08
C GLN A 164 -0.95 -27.86 -1.42
N ARG A 165 -1.98 -27.29 -2.07
CA ARG A 165 -1.89 -26.89 -3.49
C ARG A 165 -0.85 -25.79 -3.69
N LEU A 166 -0.84 -24.77 -2.85
CA LEU A 166 0.13 -23.68 -2.93
C LEU A 166 1.53 -24.13 -2.55
N LYS A 167 1.68 -25.05 -1.60
CA LYS A 167 2.96 -25.71 -1.30
C LYS A 167 3.53 -26.44 -2.51
N ASN A 168 2.69 -27.15 -3.27
CA ASN A 168 3.13 -27.83 -4.49
C ASN A 168 3.59 -26.83 -5.56
N ILE A 169 2.79 -25.78 -5.82
CA ILE A 169 3.17 -24.70 -6.75
C ILE A 169 4.50 -24.07 -6.33
N ALA A 170 4.65 -23.73 -5.06
CA ALA A 170 5.88 -23.11 -4.56
C ALA A 170 7.11 -24.02 -4.66
N ASN A 171 6.93 -25.35 -4.63
CA ASN A 171 8.02 -26.31 -4.87
C ASN A 171 8.34 -26.43 -6.36
N GLU A 172 7.33 -26.49 -7.23
CA GLU A 172 7.50 -26.57 -8.69
C GLU A 172 8.15 -25.32 -9.27
N GLU A 173 7.79 -24.15 -8.76
CA GLU A 173 8.32 -22.83 -9.15
C GLU A 173 9.58 -22.42 -8.35
N GLU A 174 10.06 -23.30 -7.46
CA GLU A 174 11.28 -23.10 -6.65
C GLU A 174 11.30 -21.77 -5.87
N TYR A 175 10.20 -21.44 -5.19
CA TYR A 175 10.11 -20.21 -4.41
C TYR A 175 11.15 -20.18 -3.27
N PRO A 176 11.76 -19.01 -3.01
CA PRO A 176 12.78 -18.85 -1.97
C PRO A 176 12.22 -19.19 -0.58
N THR A 177 13.08 -19.81 0.24
CA THR A 177 12.75 -20.20 1.61
C THR A 177 13.07 -19.07 2.58
N TYR A 178 12.17 -18.83 3.52
CA TYR A 178 12.23 -17.81 4.55
C TYR A 178 12.08 -18.46 5.92
N TYR A 179 12.77 -17.89 6.89
CA TYR A 179 12.62 -18.21 8.30
C TYR A 179 12.24 -16.98 9.09
N LYS A 180 11.56 -17.18 10.22
CA LYS A 180 11.42 -16.11 11.20
C LYS A 180 12.80 -15.65 11.66
N LEU A 181 13.00 -14.34 11.79
CA LEU A 181 14.24 -13.76 12.30
C LEU A 181 14.60 -14.32 13.68
N SER A 182 13.60 -14.57 14.52
CA SER A 182 13.79 -15.21 15.83
C SER A 182 14.39 -16.61 15.72
N THR A 183 14.01 -17.40 14.71
CA THR A 183 14.60 -18.71 14.44
C THR A 183 16.05 -18.61 14.00
N LEU A 184 16.38 -17.64 13.14
CA LEU A 184 17.75 -17.45 12.63
C LEU A 184 18.71 -16.93 13.72
N THR A 185 18.21 -16.08 14.60
CA THR A 185 19.01 -15.43 15.65
C THR A 185 19.02 -16.22 16.96
N GLY A 186 18.05 -17.12 17.17
CA GLY A 186 17.85 -17.82 18.44
C GLY A 186 17.27 -16.93 19.54
N THR A 187 16.76 -15.75 19.20
CA THR A 187 16.27 -14.72 20.13
C THR A 187 14.79 -14.48 19.95
N GLU A 188 14.08 -14.18 21.03
CA GLU A 188 12.67 -13.78 20.91
C GLU A 188 12.58 -12.43 20.19
N SER A 189 11.76 -12.35 19.15
CA SER A 189 11.46 -11.11 18.44
C SER A 189 10.08 -10.61 18.83
N LYS A 190 9.92 -9.29 18.95
CA LYS A 190 8.62 -8.66 19.13
C LYS A 190 7.72 -8.82 17.91
N TYR A 191 8.33 -8.87 16.72
CA TYR A 191 7.64 -8.92 15.43
C TYR A 191 8.00 -10.19 14.67
N ASP A 192 7.02 -10.75 13.98
CA ASP A 192 7.18 -11.90 13.08
C ASP A 192 7.78 -11.45 11.74
N VAL A 193 9.10 -11.22 11.73
CA VAL A 193 9.85 -10.83 10.52
C VAL A 193 10.39 -12.05 9.81
N PHE A 194 10.16 -12.15 8.50
CA PHE A 194 10.61 -13.26 7.67
C PHE A 194 11.80 -12.86 6.83
N VAL A 195 12.89 -13.61 6.95
CA VAL A 195 14.16 -13.34 6.28
C VAL A 195 14.49 -14.52 5.37
N PRO A 196 14.85 -14.30 4.09
CA PRO A 196 15.24 -15.40 3.22
C PRO A 196 16.56 -16.00 3.68
N ILE A 197 16.66 -17.33 3.60
CA ILE A 197 17.89 -18.04 3.97
C ILE A 197 18.98 -17.89 2.91
N ASP A 198 18.57 -17.84 1.65
CA ASP A 198 19.44 -17.68 0.50
C ASP A 198 19.42 -16.25 0.00
N ALA A 199 20.56 -15.82 -0.53
CA ALA A 199 20.69 -14.51 -1.13
C ALA A 199 19.68 -14.40 -2.30
N PRO A 200 18.85 -13.35 -2.33
CA PRO A 200 17.82 -13.24 -3.34
C PRO A 200 18.48 -13.05 -4.70
N LYS A 201 17.78 -13.47 -5.76
CA LYS A 201 18.18 -13.13 -7.13
C LYS A 201 18.35 -11.60 -7.24
N ALA A 202 19.53 -11.18 -7.66
CA ALA A 202 19.86 -9.77 -7.80
C ALA A 202 18.84 -9.05 -8.70
N LEU A 203 18.21 -8.03 -8.12
CA LEU A 203 17.38 -7.09 -8.86
C LEU A 203 18.30 -6.17 -9.69
N PRO A 204 18.00 -5.96 -10.99
CA PRO A 204 18.77 -5.03 -11.80
C PRO A 204 18.43 -3.60 -11.40
N GLU A 205 19.41 -2.70 -11.48
CA GLU A 205 19.17 -1.26 -11.43
C GLU A 205 18.28 -0.84 -12.60
N LEU A 206 17.32 0.05 -12.32
CA LEU A 206 16.42 0.60 -13.34
C LEU A 206 16.68 2.10 -13.47
N SER A 207 16.94 2.56 -14.68
CA SER A 207 16.98 3.99 -14.97
C SER A 207 15.57 4.51 -15.18
N LEU A 208 15.33 5.69 -14.61
CA LEU A 208 14.16 6.52 -14.83
C LEU A 208 14.56 7.62 -15.81
N SER A 209 13.89 7.74 -16.95
CA SER A 209 14.00 9.00 -17.71
C SER A 209 13.35 10.15 -16.93
N ARG A 210 13.69 11.43 -17.18
CA ARG A 210 13.03 12.50 -16.43
C ARG A 210 11.58 12.66 -16.89
N GLY A 211 10.65 12.71 -15.94
CA GLY A 211 9.22 12.70 -16.21
C GLY A 211 8.69 14.08 -16.62
N LEU A 212 8.94 15.10 -15.79
CA LEU A 212 8.37 16.43 -15.99
C LEU A 212 9.37 17.46 -16.51
N SER A 213 10.64 17.43 -16.11
CA SER A 213 11.62 18.44 -16.52
C SER A 213 11.91 18.47 -18.03
N GLU A 214 11.66 17.35 -18.71
CA GLU A 214 11.85 17.20 -20.16
C GLU A 214 10.54 17.37 -20.95
N THR A 215 9.42 17.59 -20.26
CA THR A 215 8.13 17.79 -20.91
C THR A 215 7.87 19.25 -21.22
N THR A 216 7.17 19.48 -22.32
CA THR A 216 6.81 20.81 -22.78
C THR A 216 5.68 21.39 -21.93
N GLU A 217 5.58 22.73 -21.91
CA GLU A 217 4.47 23.41 -21.25
C GLU A 217 3.08 22.93 -21.75
N ARG A 218 2.99 22.55 -23.04
CA ARG A 218 1.79 21.96 -23.63
C ARG A 218 1.44 20.59 -23.05
N GLU A 219 2.42 19.80 -22.64
CA GLU A 219 2.20 18.52 -21.97
C GLU A 219 1.76 18.72 -20.53
N HIS A 220 2.31 19.72 -19.83
CA HIS A 220 1.80 20.13 -18.52
C HIS A 220 0.35 20.58 -18.60
N ASP A 221 -0.02 21.34 -19.63
CA ASP A 221 -1.42 21.75 -19.84
C ASP A 221 -2.34 20.55 -20.10
N LYS A 222 -1.88 19.52 -20.84
CA LYS A 222 -2.63 18.26 -21.00
C LYS A 222 -2.80 17.50 -19.68
N ILE A 223 -1.80 17.53 -18.80
CA ILE A 223 -1.93 16.96 -17.46
C ILE A 223 -2.99 17.74 -16.69
N ALA A 224 -2.89 19.06 -16.66
CA ALA A 224 -3.84 19.92 -15.96
C ALA A 224 -5.28 19.77 -16.46
N GLU A 225 -5.48 19.69 -17.78
CA GLU A 225 -6.78 19.46 -18.40
C GLU A 225 -7.46 18.19 -17.87
N ARG A 226 -6.72 17.12 -17.54
CA ARG A 226 -7.30 15.91 -16.92
C ARG A 226 -7.90 16.20 -15.56
N TYR A 227 -7.29 17.09 -14.77
CA TYR A 227 -7.76 17.44 -13.42
C TYR A 227 -8.96 18.39 -13.46
N PHE A 228 -8.92 19.43 -14.30
CA PHE A 228 -9.98 20.43 -14.37
C PHE A 228 -11.12 20.10 -15.35
N GLY A 229 -10.90 19.18 -16.29
CA GLY A 229 -11.87 18.78 -17.31
C GLY A 229 -12.41 19.98 -18.10
N ASN A 230 -13.72 20.01 -18.31
CA ASN A 230 -14.41 21.09 -19.04
C ASN A 230 -14.24 22.50 -18.42
N SER A 231 -13.71 22.60 -17.20
CA SER A 231 -13.44 23.89 -16.56
C SER A 231 -12.05 24.45 -16.87
N PHE A 232 -11.23 23.72 -17.65
CA PHE A 232 -9.84 24.10 -17.94
C PHE A 232 -9.71 25.47 -18.61
N ASP A 233 -10.66 25.85 -19.48
CA ASP A 233 -10.69 27.17 -20.14
C ASP A 233 -10.79 28.35 -19.15
N PHE A 234 -11.23 28.09 -17.91
CA PHE A 234 -11.37 29.08 -16.84
C PHE A 234 -10.28 28.97 -15.77
N VAL A 235 -9.27 28.13 -16.00
CA VAL A 235 -8.16 27.93 -15.08
C VAL A 235 -7.14 29.06 -15.25
N ARG A 236 -6.76 29.67 -14.12
CA ARG A 236 -5.62 30.59 -14.08
C ARG A 236 -4.35 29.78 -13.92
N LYS A 237 -3.36 30.05 -14.76
CA LYS A 237 -2.01 29.50 -14.65
C LYS A 237 -1.05 30.55 -14.09
N VAL A 238 -0.24 30.15 -13.12
CA VAL A 238 0.87 30.93 -12.57
C VAL A 238 2.14 30.10 -12.73
N LYS A 239 3.21 30.72 -13.22
CA LYS A 239 4.54 30.12 -13.27
C LYS A 239 5.43 30.86 -12.29
N GLU A 240 6.00 30.13 -11.35
CA GLU A 240 6.93 30.65 -10.37
C GLU A 240 8.36 30.72 -10.92
N ASN A 241 9.25 31.41 -10.21
CA ASN A 241 10.62 31.68 -10.66
C ASN A 241 11.48 30.41 -10.74
N ASP A 242 11.16 29.39 -9.94
CA ASP A 242 11.81 28.08 -9.93
C ASP A 242 11.30 27.14 -11.03
N GLY A 243 10.29 27.57 -11.79
CA GLY A 243 9.67 26.79 -12.86
C GLY A 243 8.40 26.03 -12.45
N THR A 244 8.00 26.07 -11.18
CA THR A 244 6.77 25.48 -10.67
C THR A 244 5.54 26.08 -11.38
N LEU A 245 4.61 25.23 -11.79
CA LEU A 245 3.37 25.62 -12.45
C LEU A 245 2.18 25.40 -11.52
N VAL A 246 1.45 26.46 -11.22
CA VAL A 246 0.25 26.43 -10.38
C VAL A 246 -0.97 26.76 -11.23
N TYR A 247 -1.87 25.80 -11.36
CA TYR A 247 -3.15 25.92 -12.03
C TYR A 247 -4.25 26.08 -10.98
N MET A 248 -5.09 27.10 -11.11
CA MET A 248 -6.10 27.45 -10.11
C MET A 248 -7.47 27.65 -10.74
N TYR A 249 -8.50 27.10 -10.10
CA TYR A 249 -9.89 27.33 -10.48
C TYR A 249 -10.71 27.86 -9.29
N GLY A 250 -11.75 28.65 -9.58
CA GLY A 250 -12.73 29.09 -8.58
C GLY A 250 -12.16 29.89 -7.41
N TYR A 251 -11.24 30.83 -7.69
CA TYR A 251 -10.48 31.59 -6.68
C TYR A 251 -9.60 30.73 -5.76
N GLY A 252 -9.07 29.62 -6.27
CA GLY A 252 -8.16 28.74 -5.52
C GLY A 252 -8.86 27.61 -4.78
N LYS A 253 -10.17 27.43 -4.96
CA LYS A 253 -10.91 26.26 -4.45
C LYS A 253 -10.36 24.94 -4.96
N ILE A 254 -9.79 24.94 -6.16
CA ILE A 254 -9.06 23.80 -6.71
C ILE A 254 -7.71 24.33 -7.19
N THR A 255 -6.64 23.69 -6.73
CA THR A 255 -5.28 23.97 -7.17
C THR A 255 -4.61 22.68 -7.64
N LEU A 256 -3.91 22.76 -8.77
CA LEU A 256 -2.98 21.73 -9.22
C LEU A 256 -1.60 22.36 -9.37
N THR A 257 -0.64 21.83 -8.63
CA THR A 257 0.76 22.25 -8.66
C THR A 257 1.58 21.17 -9.37
N ILE A 258 2.35 21.57 -10.37
CA ILE A 258 3.32 20.73 -11.07
C ILE A 258 4.69 21.31 -10.74
N ASP A 259 5.52 20.54 -10.05
CA ASP A 259 6.91 20.87 -9.78
C ASP A 259 7.80 19.99 -10.67
N PRO A 260 8.33 20.53 -11.80
CA PRO A 260 9.16 19.75 -12.71
C PRO A 260 10.54 19.42 -12.16
N ALA A 261 11.03 20.13 -11.13
CA ALA A 261 12.35 19.91 -10.55
C ALA A 261 12.32 18.73 -9.55
N LEU A 262 11.22 18.60 -8.82
CA LEU A 262 10.99 17.49 -7.89
C LEU A 262 10.21 16.32 -8.50
N ASP A 263 9.75 16.46 -9.75
CA ASP A 263 8.81 15.55 -10.42
C ASP A 263 7.52 15.33 -9.60
N ILE A 264 7.04 16.35 -8.89
CA ILE A 264 5.85 16.25 -8.02
C ILE A 264 4.62 16.84 -8.72
N LEU A 265 3.52 16.11 -8.61
CA LEU A 265 2.18 16.57 -8.97
C LEU A 265 1.31 16.60 -7.72
N GLU A 266 0.84 17.79 -7.33
CA GLU A 266 0.00 17.98 -6.15
C GLU A 266 -1.36 18.59 -6.54
N TYR A 267 -2.45 18.02 -6.06
CA TYR A 267 -3.81 18.50 -6.24
C TYR A 267 -4.45 18.77 -4.88
N LYS A 268 -5.07 19.93 -4.71
CA LYS A 268 -5.86 20.31 -3.54
C LYS A 268 -7.23 20.80 -3.96
N SER A 269 -8.24 20.45 -3.18
CA SER A 269 -9.62 20.84 -3.43
C SER A 269 -10.38 21.06 -2.14
N ASP A 270 -11.12 22.16 -2.08
CA ASP A 270 -12.09 22.42 -1.03
C ASP A 270 -13.38 21.63 -1.32
N SER A 271 -13.54 20.48 -0.66
CA SER A 271 -14.80 19.75 -0.71
C SER A 271 -15.83 20.44 0.17
N SER A 272 -16.89 20.97 -0.44
CA SER A 272 -18.06 21.50 0.27
C SER A 272 -19.09 20.42 0.62
N GLN A 273 -18.79 19.15 0.33
CA GLN A 273 -19.66 18.04 0.72
C GLN A 273 -19.53 17.81 2.23
N THR A 274 -20.55 17.22 2.84
CA THR A 274 -20.60 16.86 4.28
C THR A 274 -21.10 15.42 4.41
N VAL A 275 -20.57 14.53 3.57
CA VAL A 275 -20.94 13.11 3.58
C VAL A 275 -19.87 12.35 4.36
N SER A 276 -20.27 11.74 5.47
CA SER A 276 -19.44 10.75 6.15
C SER A 276 -19.39 9.48 5.30
N GLN A 277 -18.19 8.97 5.04
CA GLN A 277 -17.96 7.72 4.31
C GLN A 277 -17.33 6.68 5.24
N THR A 278 -17.64 5.41 5.02
CA THR A 278 -16.83 4.32 5.58
C THR A 278 -15.46 4.28 4.91
N GLU A 279 -14.48 3.63 5.54
CA GLU A 279 -13.13 3.44 4.99
C GLU A 279 -13.16 2.95 3.54
N PHE A 280 -13.94 1.90 3.27
CA PHE A 280 -14.07 1.30 1.95
C PHE A 280 -14.79 2.19 0.93
N GLN A 281 -15.81 2.96 1.34
CA GLN A 281 -16.45 3.94 0.47
C GLN A 281 -15.51 5.07 0.09
N ALA A 282 -14.68 5.52 1.05
CA ALA A 282 -13.63 6.49 0.80
C ALA A 282 -12.56 5.92 -0.13
N LEU A 283 -12.15 4.65 0.04
CA LEU A 283 -11.22 3.98 -0.86
C LEU A 283 -11.78 3.86 -2.28
N SER A 284 -13.05 3.45 -2.45
CA SER A 284 -13.70 3.43 -3.77
C SER A 284 -13.72 4.82 -4.41
N THR A 285 -13.92 5.87 -3.62
CA THR A 285 -13.88 7.27 -4.08
C THR A 285 -12.47 7.65 -4.54
N ALA A 286 -11.43 7.26 -3.79
CA ALA A 286 -10.03 7.45 -4.13
C ALA A 286 -9.65 6.71 -5.43
N LEU A 287 -10.10 5.46 -5.60
CA LEU A 287 -9.81 4.64 -6.78
C LEU A 287 -10.57 5.11 -8.03
N LEU A 288 -11.80 5.63 -7.86
CA LEU A 288 -12.52 6.27 -8.95
C LEU A 288 -11.79 7.53 -9.42
N PHE A 289 -11.33 8.36 -8.49
CA PHE A 289 -10.52 9.54 -8.81
C PHE A 289 -9.21 9.13 -9.49
N ALA A 290 -8.48 8.17 -8.92
CA ALA A 290 -7.22 7.67 -9.48
C ALA A 290 -7.40 7.15 -10.91
N GLY A 291 -8.50 6.48 -11.15
CA GLY A 291 -8.91 6.00 -12.46
C GLY A 291 -9.18 7.10 -13.47
N GLN A 292 -10.09 8.02 -13.12
CA GLN A 292 -10.49 9.13 -13.98
C GLN A 292 -9.34 10.09 -14.29
N LYS A 293 -8.43 10.30 -13.35
CA LYS A 293 -7.26 11.19 -13.48
C LYS A 293 -6.01 10.47 -13.94
N GLN A 294 -6.09 9.15 -14.19
CA GLN A 294 -4.97 8.31 -14.63
C GLN A 294 -3.77 8.37 -13.67
N CYS A 295 -4.04 8.46 -12.36
CA CYS A 295 -3.02 8.58 -11.32
C CYS A 295 -2.05 7.39 -11.27
N PHE A 296 -2.47 6.20 -11.74
CA PHE A 296 -1.62 5.00 -11.78
C PHE A 296 -0.95 4.78 -13.14
N GLN A 297 -0.71 5.86 -13.89
CA GLN A 297 0.07 5.84 -15.12
C GLN A 297 1.34 6.67 -15.02
N THR A 298 2.38 6.31 -15.77
CA THR A 298 3.56 7.17 -15.99
C THR A 298 3.15 8.47 -16.70
N ALA A 299 4.06 9.44 -16.78
CA ALA A 299 3.87 10.62 -17.62
C ALA A 299 3.61 10.27 -19.11
N SER A 300 4.18 9.15 -19.58
CA SER A 300 3.98 8.62 -20.93
C SER A 300 2.68 7.83 -21.13
N GLY A 301 1.87 7.64 -20.07
CA GLY A 301 0.58 6.94 -20.13
C GLY A 301 0.65 5.42 -19.93
N GLU A 302 1.81 4.87 -19.57
CA GLU A 302 1.97 3.45 -19.27
C GLU A 302 1.41 3.14 -17.87
N ARG A 303 0.60 2.08 -17.74
CA ARG A 303 0.04 1.68 -16.44
C ARG A 303 1.14 1.12 -15.54
N ILE A 304 1.23 1.63 -14.32
CA ILE A 304 2.15 1.15 -13.31
C ILE A 304 1.37 0.30 -12.30
N PRO A 305 1.76 -0.96 -12.05
CA PRO A 305 1.16 -1.75 -10.98
C PRO A 305 1.31 -0.99 -9.65
N THR A 306 0.20 -0.82 -8.95
CA THR A 306 0.11 0.02 -7.74
C THR A 306 -0.73 -0.70 -6.71
N VAL A 307 -0.25 -0.76 -5.47
CA VAL A 307 -0.92 -1.44 -4.35
C VAL A 307 -1.09 -0.49 -3.16
N LEU A 308 -2.11 -0.73 -2.35
CA LEU A 308 -2.35 0.03 -1.12
C LEU A 308 -1.32 -0.35 -0.06
N LYS A 309 -0.65 0.64 0.52
CA LYS A 309 0.39 0.45 1.55
C LYS A 309 -0.08 0.84 2.94
N SER A 310 -0.90 1.88 3.06
CA SER A 310 -1.43 2.30 4.36
C SER A 310 -2.80 2.97 4.26
N ILE A 311 -3.55 2.89 5.34
CA ILE A 311 -4.82 3.59 5.56
C ILE A 311 -4.71 4.33 6.89
N THR A 312 -4.87 5.65 6.87
CA THR A 312 -4.84 6.47 8.09
C THR A 312 -6.14 7.27 8.22
N PRO A 313 -6.90 7.16 9.31
CA PRO A 313 -8.08 7.99 9.52
C PRO A 313 -7.69 9.45 9.74
N ILE A 314 -8.40 10.37 9.08
CA ILE A 314 -8.27 11.82 9.26
C ILE A 314 -9.41 12.26 10.19
N ASN A 315 -9.05 12.83 11.34
CA ASN A 315 -9.98 13.37 12.33
C ASN A 315 -9.49 14.73 12.83
N GLU A 316 -9.45 15.73 11.95
CA GLU A 316 -9.00 17.07 12.31
C GLU A 316 -10.18 17.94 12.76
N THR A 317 -9.99 18.64 13.89
CA THR A 317 -10.90 19.68 14.35
C THR A 317 -10.15 21.00 14.27
N THR A 318 -10.46 21.84 13.28
CA THR A 318 -9.90 23.20 13.22
C THR A 318 -10.72 24.16 14.08
N PRO A 319 -10.11 25.22 14.65
CA PRO A 319 -10.80 26.20 15.49
C PRO A 319 -11.94 26.97 14.79
N SER A 320 -11.93 26.99 13.46
CA SER A 320 -12.95 27.62 12.61
C SER A 320 -13.78 26.53 11.91
N GLU A 321 -14.78 26.02 12.62
CA GLU A 321 -15.96 25.26 12.14
C GLU A 321 -15.86 24.55 10.78
N ASN A 322 -15.31 23.34 10.80
CA ASN A 322 -15.89 22.11 10.24
C ASN A 322 -14.97 20.93 10.57
N LYS A 323 -15.51 19.86 11.17
CA LYS A 323 -14.73 18.65 11.48
C LYS A 323 -14.34 17.97 10.16
N LYS A 324 -13.06 17.91 9.82
CA LYS A 324 -12.57 17.21 8.63
C LYS A 324 -12.44 15.73 8.99
N MET A 325 -13.42 14.95 8.57
CA MET A 325 -13.45 13.50 8.75
C MET A 325 -13.21 12.80 7.42
N GLY A 326 -12.37 11.77 7.43
CA GLY A 326 -12.11 10.97 6.24
C GLY A 326 -10.92 10.06 6.40
N TYR A 327 -10.27 9.75 5.28
CA TYR A 327 -9.16 8.79 5.24
C TYR A 327 -8.07 9.28 4.30
N ARG A 328 -6.83 9.03 4.69
CA ARG A 328 -5.63 9.14 3.87
C ARG A 328 -5.22 7.74 3.44
N PHE A 329 -5.09 7.56 2.14
CA PHE A 329 -4.61 6.34 1.52
C PHE A 329 -3.23 6.58 0.92
N GLU A 330 -2.27 5.73 1.25
CA GLU A 330 -0.94 5.77 0.66
C GLU A 330 -0.76 4.52 -0.19
N PHE A 331 -0.33 4.72 -1.43
CA PHE A 331 -0.10 3.66 -2.39
C PHE A 331 1.39 3.63 -2.77
N THR A 332 1.89 2.43 -3.05
CA THR A 332 3.23 2.21 -3.60
C THR A 332 3.15 1.58 -4.98
N MET A 333 4.11 1.93 -5.82
CA MET A 333 4.29 1.35 -7.15
C MET A 333 5.14 0.08 -7.07
N LEU A 334 4.94 -0.83 -8.01
CA LEU A 334 5.75 -2.04 -8.13
C LEU A 334 6.61 -2.01 -9.40
N ALA A 335 7.90 -2.31 -9.25
CA ALA A 335 8.81 -2.61 -10.34
C ALA A 335 9.25 -4.08 -10.25
N ASN A 336 9.06 -4.84 -11.34
CA ASN A 336 9.35 -6.29 -11.37
C ASN A 336 8.69 -7.08 -10.21
N GLY A 337 7.52 -6.64 -9.73
CA GLY A 337 6.81 -7.25 -8.59
C GLY A 337 7.23 -6.76 -7.20
N HIS A 338 8.33 -6.02 -7.09
CA HIS A 338 8.86 -5.48 -5.84
C HIS A 338 8.44 -4.03 -5.61
N GLU A 339 8.29 -3.63 -4.34
CA GLU A 339 7.90 -2.26 -3.98
C GLU A 339 8.98 -1.24 -4.31
N ILE A 340 8.54 -0.03 -4.65
CA ILE A 340 9.39 1.15 -4.73
C ILE A 340 9.26 1.95 -3.43
N PHE A 341 10.37 2.08 -2.73
CA PHE A 341 10.56 2.86 -1.51
C PHE A 341 11.03 4.29 -1.82
N SER A 342 10.76 5.21 -0.90
CA SER A 342 11.11 6.63 -1.03
C SER A 342 11.47 7.21 0.34
N TYR A 343 12.57 7.98 0.40
CA TYR A 343 13.01 8.66 1.64
C TYR A 343 12.14 9.86 2.01
N LYS A 344 11.61 10.58 1.02
CA LYS A 344 11.04 11.91 1.24
C LYS A 344 9.56 11.87 1.59
N GLN A 345 8.81 11.11 0.82
CA GLN A 345 7.35 11.04 0.92
C GLN A 345 6.82 9.78 0.22
N PRO A 346 5.62 9.30 0.59
CA PRO A 346 4.97 8.23 -0.15
C PRO A 346 4.81 8.57 -1.63
N GLU A 347 4.95 7.56 -2.51
CA GLU A 347 4.91 7.76 -3.97
C GLU A 347 3.56 8.31 -4.45
N ILE A 348 2.46 7.85 -3.86
CA ILE A 348 1.10 8.32 -4.16
C ILE A 348 0.31 8.44 -2.86
N VAL A 349 -0.29 9.61 -2.62
CA VAL A 349 -1.18 9.87 -1.50
C VAL A 349 -2.51 10.38 -2.03
N ILE A 350 -3.62 9.87 -1.49
CA ILE A 350 -4.97 10.36 -1.76
C ILE A 350 -5.70 10.55 -0.43
N GLU A 351 -6.15 11.77 -0.15
CA GLU A 351 -7.04 12.03 0.98
C GLU A 351 -8.46 12.23 0.48
N VAL A 352 -9.38 11.47 1.06
CA VAL A 352 -10.81 11.60 0.84
C VAL A 352 -11.43 12.12 2.11
N THR A 353 -11.95 13.34 2.08
CA THR A 353 -12.64 13.94 3.21
C THR A 353 -13.99 14.51 2.79
N ASN A 354 -14.95 14.35 3.69
CA ASN A 354 -16.34 14.76 3.51
C ASN A 354 -17.03 14.28 2.22
N GLY A 355 -16.62 13.13 1.66
CA GLY A 355 -17.24 12.55 0.46
C GLY A 355 -16.49 12.76 -0.86
N GLY A 356 -15.39 13.52 -0.86
CA GLY A 356 -14.62 13.81 -2.06
C GLY A 356 -13.11 13.83 -1.83
N VAL A 357 -12.34 13.73 -2.92
CA VAL A 357 -10.88 13.86 -2.86
C VAL A 357 -10.51 15.32 -2.60
N THR A 358 -9.86 15.57 -1.46
CA THR A 358 -9.40 16.91 -1.05
C THR A 358 -7.92 17.12 -1.23
N TYR A 359 -7.16 16.03 -1.28
CA TYR A 359 -5.73 16.07 -1.52
C TYR A 359 -5.31 14.86 -2.36
N PHE A 360 -4.45 15.11 -3.34
CA PHE A 360 -3.72 14.08 -4.05
C PHE A 360 -2.29 14.56 -4.24
N SER A 361 -1.33 13.68 -4.03
CA SER A 361 0.06 13.93 -4.40
C SER A 361 0.66 12.69 -5.02
N LYS A 362 1.50 12.89 -6.03
CA LYS A 362 2.23 11.83 -6.69
C LYS A 362 3.61 12.29 -7.11
N THR A 363 4.61 11.44 -6.86
CA THR A 363 5.89 11.53 -7.56
C THR A 363 5.73 10.90 -8.94
N LEU A 364 5.97 11.70 -9.99
CA LEU A 364 5.85 11.23 -11.36
C LEU A 364 7.07 10.39 -11.73
N SER A 365 6.78 9.20 -12.23
CA SER A 365 7.78 8.30 -12.80
C SER A 365 7.58 8.29 -14.31
N SER A 366 8.69 8.31 -15.02
CA SER A 366 8.73 8.02 -16.45
C SER A 366 8.82 6.50 -16.66
N LYS A 367 9.22 6.09 -17.86
CA LYS A 367 9.41 4.69 -18.22
C LYS A 367 10.58 4.08 -17.46
N PHE A 368 10.36 2.91 -16.85
CA PHE A 368 11.43 2.10 -16.28
C PHE A 368 12.23 1.44 -17.41
N THR A 369 13.54 1.72 -17.45
CA THR A 369 14.43 1.09 -18.42
C THR A 369 15.51 0.34 -17.67
N GLN A 370 15.67 -0.95 -17.95
CA GLN A 370 16.71 -1.73 -17.30
C GLN A 370 18.09 -1.20 -17.70
N SER A 371 18.91 -0.85 -16.71
CA SER A 371 20.31 -0.51 -16.95
C SER A 371 21.08 -1.74 -17.44
N SER A 372 22.11 -1.55 -18.26
CA SER A 372 23.01 -2.63 -18.68
C SER A 372 23.94 -3.02 -17.52
N SER A 373 23.41 -3.57 -16.43
CA SER A 373 24.19 -4.05 -15.30
C SER A 373 24.47 -5.55 -15.43
N LYS A 374 25.72 -5.96 -15.19
CA LYS A 374 26.05 -7.38 -14.97
C LYS A 374 25.40 -7.83 -13.67
N PHE A 375 24.78 -9.01 -13.65
CA PHE A 375 24.32 -9.64 -12.43
C PHE A 375 25.52 -9.81 -11.48
N LYS A 376 25.42 -9.21 -10.29
CA LYS A 376 26.35 -9.40 -9.17
C LYS A 376 25.71 -10.34 -8.16
N GLU A 377 26.53 -11.10 -7.44
CA GLU A 377 26.06 -11.87 -6.30
C GLU A 377 25.66 -10.92 -5.17
N THR A 378 24.54 -11.23 -4.52
CA THR A 378 24.02 -10.51 -3.37
C THR A 378 24.52 -11.17 -2.08
N ILE A 379 24.64 -10.38 -1.01
CA ILE A 379 25.01 -10.86 0.32
C ILE A 379 23.78 -11.52 0.96
N GLN A 380 24.04 -12.45 1.88
CA GLN A 380 22.96 -13.09 2.62
C GLN A 380 22.20 -12.05 3.45
N PRO A 381 20.86 -12.10 3.48
CA PRO A 381 20.07 -11.08 4.17
C PRO A 381 20.37 -10.98 5.67
N ILE A 382 20.63 -12.12 6.33
CA ILE A 382 20.98 -12.13 7.75
C ILE A 382 22.32 -11.45 8.02
N ASP A 383 23.30 -11.57 7.11
CA ASP A 383 24.61 -10.95 7.26
C ASP A 383 24.49 -9.42 7.23
N ILE A 384 23.53 -8.86 6.49
CA ILE A 384 23.25 -7.41 6.51
C ILE A 384 22.84 -6.95 7.91
N ILE A 385 22.02 -7.73 8.62
CA ILE A 385 21.63 -7.41 10.00
C ILE A 385 22.83 -7.52 10.94
N VAL A 386 23.62 -8.59 10.80
CA VAL A 386 24.80 -8.85 11.65
C VAL A 386 25.86 -7.76 11.49
N GLU A 387 26.21 -7.42 10.25
CA GLU A 387 27.24 -6.44 9.92
C GLU A 387 26.84 -5.01 10.30
N ASN A 388 25.53 -4.69 10.33
CA ASN A 388 25.03 -3.34 10.61
C ASN A 388 24.33 -3.19 11.96
N HIS A 389 24.40 -4.17 12.87
CA HIS A 389 23.66 -4.13 14.13
C HIS A 389 24.00 -2.90 14.99
N GLU A 390 25.26 -2.42 14.97
CA GLU A 390 25.65 -1.20 15.69
C GLU A 390 24.93 0.05 15.16
N LEU A 391 24.82 0.17 13.84
CA LEU A 391 24.09 1.25 13.18
C LEU A 391 22.59 1.19 13.51
N LEU A 392 22.00 -0.02 13.45
CA LEU A 392 20.61 -0.22 13.84
C LEU A 392 20.37 0.17 15.31
N ALA A 393 21.31 -0.15 16.22
CA ALA A 393 21.25 0.25 17.62
C ALA A 393 21.30 1.77 17.81
N VAL A 394 22.15 2.47 17.05
CA VAL A 394 22.20 3.95 17.06
C VAL A 394 20.86 4.54 16.63
N ALA A 395 20.29 4.03 15.53
CA ALA A 395 18.98 4.48 15.02
C ALA A 395 17.84 4.28 16.03
N LEU A 396 17.88 3.20 16.83
CA LEU A 396 16.95 3.00 17.94
C LEU A 396 17.17 4.04 19.06
N ALA A 397 18.42 4.28 19.45
CA ALA A 397 18.79 5.18 20.54
C ALA A 397 18.40 6.65 20.25
N GLU A 398 18.60 7.13 19.01
CA GLU A 398 18.25 8.49 18.61
C GLU A 398 16.75 8.82 18.76
N LYS A 399 15.89 7.80 18.81
CA LYS A 399 14.43 7.94 19.03
C LYS A 399 14.00 7.66 20.47
N GLY A 400 14.93 7.67 21.41
CA GLY A 400 14.63 7.62 22.85
C GLY A 400 14.38 6.21 23.41
N LYS A 401 14.74 5.15 22.67
CA LYS A 401 14.89 3.81 23.26
C LYS A 401 16.20 3.77 24.05
N GLU A 402 16.22 3.11 25.21
CA GLU A 402 17.47 2.91 25.96
C GLU A 402 18.51 2.24 25.05
N SER A 403 19.75 2.76 25.04
CA SER A 403 20.83 2.21 24.22
C SER A 403 21.19 0.81 24.72
N LYS A 404 20.55 -0.19 24.14
CA LYS A 404 20.95 -1.57 24.29
C LYS A 404 21.61 -2.00 22.99
N ASN A 405 22.94 -2.00 23.01
CA ASN A 405 23.77 -2.32 21.83
C ASN A 405 23.93 -3.83 21.62
N SER A 406 23.16 -4.68 22.32
CA SER A 406 23.24 -6.11 22.07
C SER A 406 22.53 -6.46 20.77
N PHE A 407 23.06 -7.43 20.04
CA PHE A 407 22.44 -7.92 18.81
C PHE A 407 20.99 -8.37 19.05
N ASP A 408 20.74 -9.06 20.17
CA ASP A 408 19.42 -9.56 20.56
C ASP A 408 18.41 -8.43 20.80
N ASP A 409 18.83 -7.32 21.42
CA ASP A 409 17.95 -6.16 21.64
C ASP A 409 17.63 -5.46 20.31
N VAL A 410 18.58 -5.41 19.38
CA VAL A 410 18.38 -4.86 18.04
C VAL A 410 17.40 -5.71 17.25
N THR A 411 17.63 -7.03 17.17
CA THR A 411 16.78 -7.96 16.41
C THR A 411 15.36 -8.01 16.97
N HIS A 412 15.20 -7.88 18.28
CA HIS A 412 13.89 -7.79 18.93
C HIS A 412 13.05 -6.59 18.46
N GLU A 413 13.71 -5.50 18.03
CA GLU A 413 13.06 -4.26 17.62
C GLU A 413 12.93 -4.11 16.10
N ILE A 414 13.45 -5.06 15.30
CA ILE A 414 13.22 -5.10 13.85
C ILE A 414 11.76 -5.49 13.61
N LYS A 415 11.04 -4.60 12.90
CA LYS A 415 9.62 -4.71 12.59
C LYS A 415 9.36 -5.25 11.19
N SER A 416 10.25 -4.97 10.24
CA SER A 416 10.14 -5.42 8.85
C SER A 416 11.51 -5.55 8.20
N MET A 417 11.60 -6.46 7.23
CA MET A 417 12.74 -6.56 6.32
C MET A 417 12.23 -6.90 4.92
N GLN A 418 12.52 -6.07 3.92
CA GLN A 418 11.94 -6.22 2.57
C GLN A 418 12.95 -5.97 1.46
N TYR A 419 12.90 -6.81 0.44
CA TYR A 419 13.72 -6.62 -0.76
C TYR A 419 12.93 -5.89 -1.83
N GLY A 420 13.45 -4.75 -2.28
CA GLY A 420 12.80 -3.94 -3.30
C GLY A 420 13.69 -2.87 -3.90
N TYR A 421 13.07 -1.79 -4.32
CA TYR A 421 13.74 -0.70 -5.03
C TYR A 421 13.65 0.58 -4.23
N LEU A 422 14.76 1.26 -4.03
CA LEU A 422 14.79 2.61 -3.49
C LEU A 422 14.87 3.62 -4.62
N ARG A 423 13.98 4.61 -4.62
CA ARG A 423 14.08 5.73 -5.54
C ARG A 423 15.18 6.68 -5.08
N HIS A 424 16.25 6.75 -5.86
CA HIS A 424 17.37 7.66 -5.64
C HIS A 424 17.60 8.47 -6.93
N GLU A 425 17.22 9.75 -6.91
CA GLU A 425 17.24 10.62 -8.09
C GLU A 425 16.51 9.99 -9.30
N ASN A 426 17.26 9.71 -10.38
CA ASN A 426 16.78 9.16 -11.64
C ASN A 426 17.01 7.64 -11.76
N ILE A 427 17.29 6.95 -10.66
CA ILE A 427 17.51 5.51 -10.64
C ILE A 427 16.69 4.84 -9.54
N LEU A 428 16.29 3.61 -9.81
CA LEU A 428 15.80 2.68 -8.80
C LEU A 428 16.93 1.73 -8.45
N LEU A 429 17.43 1.88 -7.23
CA LEU A 429 18.49 1.07 -6.67
C LEU A 429 17.88 -0.15 -5.97
N PRO A 430 18.35 -1.38 -6.23
CA PRO A 430 17.91 -2.52 -5.44
C PRO A 430 18.41 -2.36 -4.00
N VAL A 431 17.53 -2.56 -3.01
CA VAL A 431 17.85 -2.41 -1.59
C VAL A 431 17.15 -3.44 -0.73
N TRP A 432 17.73 -3.69 0.44
CA TRP A 432 17.03 -4.21 1.60
C TRP A 432 16.53 -3.05 2.46
N GLU A 433 15.21 -2.91 2.59
CA GLU A 433 14.57 -2.07 3.61
C GLU A 433 14.59 -2.82 4.94
N ILE A 434 15.07 -2.19 6.01
CA ILE A 434 14.91 -2.66 7.39
C ILE A 434 14.13 -1.59 8.17
N GLY A 435 12.93 -1.95 8.62
CA GLY A 435 12.07 -1.10 9.44
C GLY A 435 12.19 -1.45 10.91
N LEU A 436 12.33 -0.44 11.75
CA LEU A 436 12.45 -0.56 13.20
C LEU A 436 11.14 -0.22 13.91
N SER A 437 10.99 -0.66 15.16
CA SER A 437 9.81 -0.38 15.97
C SER A 437 9.56 1.11 16.25
N THR A 438 10.60 1.94 16.12
CA THR A 438 10.57 3.41 16.21
C THR A 438 10.01 4.07 14.96
N ASN A 439 9.62 3.28 13.96
CA ASN A 439 9.26 3.69 12.59
C ASN A 439 10.42 4.37 11.83
N VAL A 440 11.65 4.20 12.29
CA VAL A 440 12.84 4.49 11.48
C VAL A 440 12.98 3.37 10.45
N VAL A 441 13.32 3.75 9.23
CA VAL A 441 13.55 2.83 8.11
C VAL A 441 14.93 3.13 7.55
N LEU A 442 15.73 2.08 7.38
CA LEU A 442 17.08 2.14 6.83
C LEU A 442 17.15 1.26 5.59
N TYR A 443 17.99 1.63 4.64
CA TYR A 443 18.12 0.92 3.37
C TYR A 443 19.56 0.47 3.16
N PHE A 444 19.74 -0.78 2.75
CA PHE A 444 21.06 -1.39 2.60
C PHE A 444 21.24 -1.91 1.17
N ASP A 445 22.42 -1.68 0.61
CA ASP A 445 22.83 -2.20 -0.69
C ASP A 445 22.98 -3.73 -0.59
N PRO A 446 22.21 -4.53 -1.36
CA PRO A 446 22.25 -5.99 -1.29
C PRO A 446 23.57 -6.58 -1.79
N PHE A 447 24.42 -5.81 -2.47
CA PHE A 447 25.70 -6.28 -3.01
C PHE A 447 26.87 -5.99 -2.07
N THR A 448 26.76 -4.98 -1.21
CA THR A 448 27.87 -4.53 -0.34
C THR A 448 27.53 -4.57 1.14
N GLY A 449 26.26 -4.70 1.49
CA GLY A 449 25.76 -4.71 2.87
C GLY A 449 25.78 -3.33 3.52
N LYS A 450 26.24 -2.29 2.82
CA LYS A 450 26.37 -0.94 3.36
C LYS A 450 25.04 -0.19 3.28
N GLU A 451 24.83 0.71 4.24
CA GLU A 451 23.71 1.66 4.19
C GLU A 451 23.78 2.52 2.92
N VAL A 452 22.62 2.74 2.32
CA VAL A 452 22.41 3.69 1.24
C VAL A 452 21.90 4.99 1.86
N GLU A 453 22.58 6.10 1.61
CA GLU A 453 22.21 7.44 2.08
C GLU A 453 21.30 8.20 1.09
#